data_AF-A0A1Q0XET9-F1
#
_entry.id   AF-A0A1Q0XET9-F1
#
_cell.length_a   1.000
_cell.length_b   1.000
_cell.length_c   1.000
_cell.angle_alpha   90.00
_cell.angle_beta   90.00
_cell.angle_gamma   90.00
#
_symmetry.space_group_name_H-M   'P 1'
#
loop_
_entity.id
_entity.type
_entity.pdbx_description
1 polymer ?
#
loop_
_entity_poly.entity_id
_entity_poly.type
_entity_poly.pdbx_seq_one_letter_code
_entity_poly.pdbx_strand_id
1 'polypeptide(L)' 'LFAMHGATILAVSRFGGDRELEQIVDRGTASERAAL' A
#
# COMPACT_ATOMS: atom_id res chain seq x y z
N LEU A 1 -15.19 -2.13 0.63
CA LEU A 1 -13.80 -2.61 0.84
C LEU A 1 -12.97 -2.52 -0.43
N PHE A 2 -13.35 -3.21 -1.51
CA PHE A 2 -12.56 -3.23 -2.76
C PHE A 2 -12.26 -1.83 -3.33
N ALA A 3 -13.27 -0.95 -3.44
CA ALA A 3 -13.05 0.41 -3.93
C ALA A 3 -12.09 1.23 -3.06
N MET A 4 -12.25 1.19 -1.72
CA MET A 4 -11.33 1.89 -0.81
C MET A 4 -9.92 1.30 -0.87
N HIS A 5 -9.80 -0.04 -0.83
CA HIS A 5 -8.51 -0.72 -0.89
C HIS A 5 -7.78 -0.43 -2.21
N GLY A 6 -8.43 -0.60 -3.37
CA GLY A 6 -7.82 -0.30 -4.66
C GLY A 6 -7.42 1.17 -4.80
N ALA A 7 -8.25 2.10 -4.32
CA ALA A 7 -7.92 3.52 -4.30
C ALA A 7 -6.71 3.82 -3.41
N THR A 8 -6.62 3.19 -2.23
CA THR A 8 -5.47 3.33 -1.33
C THR A 8 -4.20 2.79 -1.97
N ILE A 9 -4.22 1.59 -2.57
CA ILE A 9 -3.05 1.00 -3.26
C ILE A 9 -2.55 1.91 -4.39
N LEU A 10 -3.47 2.44 -5.20
CA LEU A 10 -3.10 3.39 -6.26
C LEU A 10 -2.51 4.70 -5.69
N ALA A 11 -3.03 5.20 -4.57
CA ALA A 11 -2.54 6.41 -3.92
C ALA A 11 -1.10 6.28 -3.38
N VAL A 12 -0.70 5.07 -2.95
CA VAL A 12 0.67 4.77 -2.49
C VAL A 12 1.54 4.04 -3.52
N SER A 13 1.08 3.87 -4.77
CA SER A 13 1.85 3.22 -5.85
C SER A 13 3.20 3.88 -6.12
N ARG A 14 3.32 5.20 -5.95
CA ARG A 14 4.60 5.94 -6.04
C ARG A 14 5.63 5.54 -4.98
N PHE A 15 5.21 4.82 -3.94
CA PHE A 15 6.06 4.23 -2.90
C PHE A 15 6.17 2.70 -3.05
N GLY A 16 5.66 2.13 -4.15
CA GLY A 16 5.63 0.70 -4.42
C GLY A 16 4.58 -0.08 -3.62
N GLY A 17 3.43 0.54 -3.33
CA GLY A 17 2.34 -0.10 -2.59
C GLY A 17 1.61 -1.23 -3.35
N ASP A 18 1.81 -1.35 -4.65
CA ASP A 18 1.36 -2.47 -5.49
C ASP A 18 2.16 -3.76 -5.26
N ARG A 19 3.37 -3.66 -4.66
CA ARG A 19 4.22 -4.79 -4.26
C ARG A 19 3.80 -5.32 -2.89
N GLU A 20 2.55 -5.77 -2.80
CA GLU A 20 1.91 -6.07 -1.51
C GLU A 20 2.60 -7.21 -0.75
N LEU A 21 3.12 -8.23 -1.44
CA LEU A 21 3.83 -9.33 -0.78
C LEU A 21 5.10 -8.87 -0.08
N GLU A 22 5.89 -8.04 -0.74
CA GLU A 22 7.09 -7.45 -0.17
C GLU A 22 6.74 -6.53 1.00
N GLN A 23 5.69 -5.72 0.86
CA GLN A 23 5.20 -4.83 1.93
C GLN A 23 4.64 -5.58 3.16
N ILE A 24 4.14 -6.80 2.96
CA ILE A 24 3.66 -7.68 4.04
C ILE A 24 4.83 -8.28 4.80
N VAL A 25 5.87 -8.72 4.09
CA VAL A 25 7.06 -9.36 4.69
C VAL A 25 8.00 -8.33 5.31
N ASP A 26 8.20 -7.19 4.65
CA ASP A 26 9.04 -6.08 5.09
C ASP A 26 8.30 -4.75 4.94
N ARG A 27 7.87 -4.18 6.07
CA ARG A 27 7.01 -3.00 6.09
C ARG A 27 7.78 -1.78 5.61
N GLY A 28 7.35 -1.22 4.48
CA GLY A 28 7.85 0.04 3.94
C GLY A 28 6.89 1.22 4.14
N THR A 29 7.36 2.40 3.71
CA THR A 29 6.62 3.66 3.81
C THR A 29 5.27 3.68 3.08
N ALA A 30 5.06 2.81 2.09
CA ALA A 30 3.76 2.64 1.45
C ALA A 30 2.69 2.15 2.46
N SER A 31 3.00 1.07 3.20
CA SER A 31 2.13 0.49 4.22
C SER A 31 1.94 1.40 5.42
N GLU A 32 2.98 2.12 5.84
CA GLU A 32 2.88 3.10 6.93
C GLU A 32 1.87 4.20 6.58
N ARG A 33 2.00 4.80 5.39
CA ARG A 33 1.10 5.88 4.94
C ARG A 33 -0.31 5.41 4.66
N ALA A 34 -0.50 4.17 4.22
CA ALA A 34 -1.82 3.60 3.98
C ALA A 34 -2.61 3.37 5.28
N ALA A 35 -1.92 3.32 6.44
CA ALA A 35 -2.52 3.05 7.75
C ALA A 35 -2.71 4.30 8.64
N LEU A 36 -2.15 5.45 8.25
CA LEU A 36 -2.35 6.75 8.91
C LEU A 36 -3.73 7.34 8.59
#